data_AF-A0A1Y4NLW1-F1
#
_entry.id   AF-A0A1Y4NLW1-F1
#
_cell.length_a   1.000
_cell.length_b   1.000
_cell.length_c   1.000
_cell.angle_alpha   90.00
_cell.angle_beta   90.00
_cell.angle_gamma   90.00
#
_symmetry.space_group_name_H-M   'P 1'
#
loop_
_entity.id
_entity.type
_entity.pdbx_description
1 polymer ?
#
loop_
_entity_poly.entity_id
_entity_poly.type
_entity_poly.pdbx_seq_one_letter_code
_entity_poly.pdbx_strand_id
1 'polypeptide(L)'
;MILERNETPEELAFALTFPQIREAHEIYKKHCFFQDFIGQCEDRRQDRIGLCNLPYQTLEHETDILCTAYELYEKLEDSNVSYHVTMENVIDAIEKQILNGELRPHPEPAPRVVLIMEDGIVTASYTNAPFIQAEVIKLDKEYDSGEEREAVYGALEHDPELTECECHITWPGREKEAA
;
A
#
# COMPACT_ATOMS: atom_id res chain seq x y z
N MET A 1 23.06 -18.27 52.02
CA MET A 1 23.49 -19.56 51.46
C MET A 1 22.81 -19.71 50.11
N ILE A 2 23.61 -20.00 49.10
CA ILE A 2 23.35 -19.79 47.68
C ILE A 2 22.22 -20.73 47.21
N LEU A 3 21.18 -20.18 46.58
CA LEU A 3 20.31 -20.96 45.70
C LEU A 3 20.87 -20.76 44.29
N GLU A 4 21.63 -21.75 43.84
CA GLU A 4 22.23 -21.77 42.52
C GLU A 4 21.12 -21.80 41.46
N ARG A 5 21.08 -20.77 40.62
CA ARG A 5 20.47 -20.83 39.30
C ARG A 5 21.22 -21.88 38.49
N ASN A 6 20.53 -22.93 38.06
CA ASN A 6 20.92 -23.76 36.91
C ASN A 6 19.67 -24.46 36.36
N GLU A 7 18.72 -23.67 35.87
CA GLU A 7 17.78 -24.14 34.86
C GLU A 7 18.28 -23.57 33.53
N THR A 8 19.03 -24.39 32.79
CA THR A 8 19.16 -24.20 31.34
C THR A 8 17.74 -24.14 30.77
N PRO A 9 17.39 -23.13 29.96
CA PRO A 9 16.10 -23.14 29.30
C PRO A 9 16.02 -24.44 28.51
N GLU A 10 15.01 -25.26 28.80
CA GLU A 10 14.70 -26.45 28.01
C GLU A 10 14.79 -26.05 26.54
N GLU A 11 15.73 -26.66 25.80
CA GLU A 11 15.76 -26.50 24.35
C GLU A 11 14.37 -26.91 23.85
N LEU A 12 13.56 -25.92 23.49
CA LEU A 12 12.27 -26.13 22.83
C LEU A 12 12.56 -26.77 21.47
N ALA A 13 12.76 -28.07 21.48
CA ALA A 13 12.94 -28.88 20.30
C ALA A 13 11.56 -29.10 19.67
N PHE A 14 11.20 -28.23 18.74
CA PHE A 14 10.02 -28.44 17.89
C PHE A 14 10.37 -29.54 16.88
N ALA A 15 9.93 -30.76 17.15
CA ALA A 15 10.03 -31.86 16.20
C ALA A 15 8.98 -31.65 15.09
N LEU A 16 9.38 -30.98 14.01
CA LEU A 16 8.56 -30.91 12.80
C LEU A 16 8.59 -32.26 12.09
N THR A 17 7.41 -32.79 11.79
CA THR A 17 7.25 -33.98 10.96
C THR A 17 7.60 -33.67 9.51
N PHE A 18 7.99 -34.68 8.73
CA PHE A 18 8.31 -34.50 7.31
C PHE A 18 7.20 -33.80 6.51
N PRO A 19 5.89 -34.11 6.71
CA PRO A 19 4.81 -33.35 6.07
C PRO A 19 4.81 -31.86 6.41
N GLN A 20 5.07 -31.50 7.68
CA GLN A 20 5.14 -30.11 8.12
C GLN A 20 6.33 -29.36 7.52
N ILE A 21 7.48 -30.05 7.37
CA ILE A 21 8.66 -29.47 6.70
C ILE A 21 8.36 -29.21 5.22
N ARG A 22 7.71 -30.16 4.54
CA ARG A 22 7.32 -29.99 3.13
C ARG A 22 6.33 -28.84 2.96
N GLU A 23 5.34 -28.73 3.82
CA GLU A 23 4.37 -27.62 3.77
C GLU A 23 5.05 -26.27 4.01
N ALA A 24 5.93 -26.17 5.01
CA ALA A 24 6.73 -24.97 5.25
C ALA A 24 7.62 -24.61 4.05
N HIS A 25 8.19 -25.61 3.38
CA HIS A 25 8.99 -25.42 2.16
C HIS A 25 8.15 -24.83 1.01
N GLU A 26 6.94 -25.33 0.77
CA GLU A 26 6.07 -24.77 -0.27
C GLU A 26 5.63 -23.34 0.03
N ILE A 27 5.32 -23.04 1.30
CA ILE A 27 5.03 -21.66 1.74
C ILE A 27 6.24 -20.76 1.48
N TYR A 28 7.44 -21.21 1.84
CA TYR A 28 8.66 -20.46 1.64
C TYR A 28 8.98 -20.25 0.15
N LYS A 29 8.87 -21.29 -0.69
CA LYS A 29 9.06 -21.20 -2.15
C LYS A 29 8.14 -20.14 -2.76
N LYS A 30 6.85 -20.17 -2.39
CA LYS A 30 5.86 -19.20 -2.87
C LYS A 30 6.18 -17.77 -2.39
N HIS A 31 6.61 -17.61 -1.14
CA HIS A 31 7.03 -16.31 -0.61
C HIS A 31 8.23 -15.74 -1.36
N CYS A 32 9.26 -16.55 -1.63
CA CYS A 32 10.42 -16.13 -2.44
C CYS A 32 10.00 -15.69 -3.83
N PHE A 33 9.15 -16.47 -4.50
CA PHE A 33 8.63 -16.09 -5.82
C PHE A 33 7.87 -14.76 -5.78
N PHE A 34 7.05 -14.51 -4.76
CA PHE A 34 6.34 -13.23 -4.64
C PHE A 34 7.28 -12.04 -4.52
N GLN A 35 8.33 -12.15 -3.71
CA GLN A 35 9.32 -11.08 -3.55
C GLN A 35 10.06 -10.81 -4.87
N ASP A 36 10.49 -11.87 -5.56
CA ASP A 36 11.14 -11.75 -6.87
C ASP A 36 10.20 -11.13 -7.92
N PHE A 37 8.94 -11.58 -7.97
CA PHE A 37 7.93 -11.06 -8.88
C PHE A 37 7.68 -9.58 -8.67
N ILE A 38 7.51 -9.13 -7.41
CA ILE A 38 7.30 -7.73 -7.07
C ILE A 38 8.51 -6.88 -7.47
N GLY A 39 9.73 -7.34 -7.14
CA GLY A 39 10.96 -6.64 -7.52
C GLY A 39 11.09 -6.48 -9.03
N GLN A 40 10.86 -7.56 -9.79
CA GLN A 40 10.94 -7.53 -11.24
C GLN A 40 9.86 -6.63 -11.87
N CYS A 41 8.67 -6.58 -11.28
CA CYS A 41 7.61 -5.66 -11.73
C CYS A 41 8.03 -4.21 -11.55
N GLU A 42 8.67 -3.88 -10.43
CA GLU A 42 9.14 -2.53 -10.13
C GLU A 42 10.29 -2.11 -11.07
N ASP A 43 11.25 -3.00 -11.31
CA ASP A 43 12.34 -2.77 -12.27
C ASP A 43 11.78 -2.50 -13.68
N ARG A 44 10.83 -3.33 -14.13
CA ARG A 44 10.15 -3.15 -15.43
C ARG A 44 9.35 -1.85 -15.52
N ARG A 45 8.71 -1.43 -14.42
CA ARG A 45 8.02 -0.14 -14.35
C ARG A 45 8.99 1.01 -14.56
N GLN A 46 10.14 0.97 -13.89
CA GLN A 46 11.17 1.99 -13.99
C GLN A 46 11.76 2.07 -15.40
N ASP A 47 11.97 0.92 -16.04
CA ASP A 47 12.46 0.82 -17.41
C ASP A 47 11.37 1.00 -18.48
N ARG A 48 10.10 1.16 -18.08
CA ARG A 48 8.91 1.29 -18.95
C ARG A 48 8.74 0.11 -19.92
N ILE A 49 8.92 -1.10 -19.42
CA ILE A 49 8.80 -2.35 -20.18
C ILE A 49 7.43 -2.99 -19.92
N GLY A 50 6.68 -3.27 -20.98
CA GLY A 50 5.36 -3.89 -20.91
C GLY A 50 4.22 -2.88 -20.87
N LEU A 51 3.08 -3.28 -20.29
CA LEU A 51 1.90 -2.43 -20.16
C LEU A 51 1.94 -1.56 -18.91
N CYS A 52 2.74 -1.95 -17.92
CA CYS A 52 2.92 -1.25 -16.65
C CYS A 52 1.61 -0.89 -15.93
N ASN A 53 0.63 -1.81 -15.96
CA ASN A 53 -0.73 -1.61 -15.46
C ASN A 53 -1.02 -2.35 -14.14
N LEU A 54 0.03 -2.79 -13.45
CA LEU A 54 -0.06 -3.44 -12.14
C LEU A 54 -0.29 -2.40 -11.03
N PRO A 55 -0.96 -2.76 -9.93
CA PRO A 55 -1.14 -1.91 -8.77
C PRO A 55 0.13 -1.88 -7.91
N TYR A 56 1.19 -1.23 -8.39
CA TYR A 56 2.54 -1.30 -7.80
C TYR A 56 2.61 -0.94 -6.31
N GLN A 57 1.76 -0.03 -5.85
CA GLN A 57 1.77 0.45 -4.46
C GLN A 57 1.16 -0.57 -3.50
N THR A 58 0.21 -1.37 -3.98
CA THR A 58 -0.51 -2.37 -3.17
C THR A 58 -0.23 -3.80 -3.60
N LEU A 59 0.68 -4.02 -4.57
CA LEU A 59 0.94 -5.32 -5.18
C LEU A 59 1.33 -6.39 -4.15
N GLU A 60 2.04 -6.01 -3.10
CA GLU A 60 2.39 -6.90 -1.99
C GLU A 60 1.18 -7.45 -1.22
N HIS A 61 0.04 -6.78 -1.30
CA HIS A 61 -1.22 -7.16 -0.65
C HIS A 61 -2.23 -7.78 -1.63
N GLU A 62 -1.95 -7.75 -2.94
CA GLU A 62 -2.81 -8.31 -3.98
C GLU A 62 -2.64 -9.82 -4.07
N THR A 63 -3.18 -10.55 -3.09
CA THR A 63 -3.04 -12.01 -3.01
C THR A 63 -3.54 -12.73 -4.25
N ASP A 64 -4.57 -12.20 -4.92
CA ASP A 64 -5.17 -12.81 -6.11
C ASP A 64 -4.22 -12.70 -7.32
N ILE A 65 -3.61 -11.52 -7.52
CA ILE A 65 -2.60 -11.31 -8.57
C ILE A 65 -1.37 -12.18 -8.29
N LEU A 66 -0.86 -12.14 -7.06
CA LEU A 66 0.33 -12.90 -6.67
C LEU A 66 0.11 -14.41 -6.81
N CYS A 67 -1.02 -14.93 -6.32
CA CYS A 67 -1.33 -16.36 -6.46
C CYS A 67 -1.49 -16.76 -7.93
N THR A 68 -2.16 -15.95 -8.74
CA THR A 68 -2.31 -16.23 -10.18
C THR A 68 -0.96 -16.23 -10.89
N ALA A 69 -0.08 -15.29 -10.55
CA ALA A 69 1.28 -15.24 -11.08
C ALA A 69 2.07 -16.52 -10.73
N TYR A 70 1.96 -16.99 -9.49
CA TYR A 70 2.61 -18.24 -9.06
C TYR A 70 2.05 -19.47 -9.77
N GLU A 71 0.73 -19.56 -9.96
CA GLU A 71 0.14 -20.66 -10.73
C GLU A 71 0.57 -20.66 -12.20
N LEU A 72 0.73 -19.48 -12.81
CA LEU A 72 1.29 -19.36 -14.15
C LEU A 72 2.75 -19.79 -14.18
N TYR A 73 3.53 -19.39 -13.19
CA TYR A 73 4.92 -19.82 -13.03
C TYR A 73 5.02 -21.35 -12.95
N GLU A 74 4.25 -22.01 -12.08
CA GLU A 74 4.29 -23.47 -11.95
C GLU A 74 3.90 -24.19 -13.26
N LYS A 75 2.97 -23.63 -14.04
CA LYS A 75 2.61 -24.17 -15.37
C LYS A 75 3.71 -23.99 -16.40
N LEU A 76 4.53 -22.95 -16.27
CA LEU A 76 5.62 -22.61 -17.20
C LEU A 76 6.98 -23.18 -16.75
N GLU A 77 7.16 -23.52 -15.48
CA GLU A 77 8.42 -24.08 -14.92
C GLU A 77 8.83 -25.41 -15.59
N ASP A 78 7.87 -26.13 -16.20
CA ASP A 78 8.12 -27.36 -16.98
C ASP A 78 8.68 -27.09 -18.41
N SER A 79 8.84 -25.81 -18.78
CA SER A 79 9.51 -25.44 -20.03
C SER A 79 11.01 -25.27 -19.78
N ASN A 80 11.87 -25.76 -20.69
CA ASN A 80 13.35 -25.66 -20.64
C ASN A 80 13.87 -24.20 -20.76
N VAL A 81 13.19 -23.26 -20.13
CA VAL A 81 13.38 -21.82 -20.20
C VAL A 81 13.97 -21.35 -18.87
N SER A 82 14.82 -20.33 -18.91
CA SER A 82 15.43 -19.81 -17.68
C SER A 82 14.37 -19.15 -16.78
N TYR A 83 14.60 -19.21 -15.46
CA TYR A 83 13.73 -18.60 -14.46
C TYR A 83 13.35 -17.14 -14.79
N HIS A 84 14.34 -16.32 -15.16
CA HIS A 84 14.11 -14.92 -15.51
C HIS A 84 13.17 -14.76 -16.72
N VAL A 85 13.39 -15.52 -17.79
CA VAL A 85 12.54 -15.44 -18.99
C VAL A 85 11.12 -15.94 -18.67
N THR A 86 11.00 -16.97 -17.82
CA THR A 86 9.69 -17.39 -17.31
C THR A 86 9.02 -16.30 -16.50
N MET A 87 9.75 -15.60 -15.62
CA MET A 87 9.24 -14.48 -14.82
C MET A 87 8.72 -13.35 -15.72
N GLU A 88 9.48 -12.95 -16.74
CA GLU A 88 9.04 -11.93 -17.70
C GLU A 88 7.76 -12.34 -18.43
N ASN A 89 7.65 -13.59 -18.86
CA ASN A 89 6.45 -14.12 -19.50
C ASN A 89 5.24 -14.13 -18.56
N VAL A 90 5.45 -14.44 -17.27
CA VAL A 90 4.40 -14.39 -16.25
C VAL A 90 3.91 -12.96 -16.05
N ILE A 91 4.81 -11.98 -15.94
CA ILE A 91 4.46 -10.56 -15.82
C ILE A 91 3.63 -10.12 -17.03
N ASP A 92 4.08 -10.41 -18.25
CA ASP A 92 3.35 -10.08 -19.47
C ASP A 92 1.94 -10.71 -19.50
N ALA A 93 1.80 -11.95 -19.00
CA ALA A 93 0.52 -12.65 -18.95
C ALA A 93 -0.43 -12.01 -17.94
N ILE A 94 0.07 -11.62 -16.77
CA ILE A 94 -0.72 -10.93 -15.75
C ILE A 94 -1.15 -9.54 -16.24
N GLU A 95 -0.24 -8.76 -16.82
CA GLU A 95 -0.56 -7.45 -17.38
C GLU A 95 -1.68 -7.54 -18.44
N LYS A 96 -1.64 -8.56 -19.29
CA LYS A 96 -2.70 -8.85 -20.29
C LYS A 96 -4.02 -9.25 -19.63
N GLN A 97 -4.00 -10.08 -18.60
CA GLN A 97 -5.22 -10.47 -17.88
C GLN A 97 -5.87 -9.27 -17.18
N ILE A 98 -5.08 -8.35 -16.62
CA ILE A 98 -5.57 -7.09 -16.06
C ILE A 98 -6.18 -6.22 -17.17
N LEU A 99 -5.50 -6.09 -18.31
CA LEU A 99 -6.02 -5.33 -19.45
C LEU A 99 -7.35 -5.89 -19.98
N ASN A 100 -7.47 -7.22 -20.02
CA ASN A 100 -8.69 -7.91 -20.43
C ASN A 100 -9.79 -7.88 -19.36
N GLY A 101 -9.49 -7.41 -18.15
CA GLY A 101 -10.42 -7.36 -17.02
C GLY A 101 -10.71 -8.72 -16.37
N GLU A 102 -9.90 -9.74 -16.68
CA GLU A 102 -9.93 -11.09 -16.08
C GLU A 102 -9.38 -11.05 -14.65
N LEU A 103 -8.31 -10.30 -14.43
CA LEU A 103 -7.79 -9.93 -13.12
C LEU A 103 -8.18 -8.49 -12.82
N ARG A 104 -8.78 -8.27 -11.65
CA ARG A 104 -9.15 -6.92 -11.20
C ARG A 104 -8.31 -6.59 -9.98
N PRO A 105 -7.37 -5.64 -10.09
CA PRO A 105 -6.72 -5.07 -8.92
C PRO A 105 -7.78 -4.60 -7.93
N HIS A 106 -7.53 -4.74 -6.63
CA HIS A 106 -8.36 -4.04 -5.68
C HIS A 106 -8.18 -2.53 -5.94
N PRO A 107 -9.27 -1.75 -5.97
CA PRO A 107 -9.14 -0.32 -6.20
C PRO A 107 -8.25 0.25 -5.11
N GLU A 108 -7.16 0.90 -5.52
CA GLU A 108 -6.30 1.65 -4.61
C GLU A 108 -7.22 2.59 -3.81
N PRO A 109 -7.13 2.59 -2.46
CA PRO A 109 -7.93 3.49 -1.66
C PRO A 109 -7.56 4.91 -2.06
N ALA A 110 -8.57 5.71 -2.42
CA ALA A 110 -8.36 7.07 -2.88
C ALA A 110 -7.43 7.83 -1.91
N PRO A 111 -6.50 8.66 -2.43
CA PRO A 111 -5.78 9.67 -1.68
C PRO A 111 -6.62 10.28 -0.56
N ARG A 112 -6.22 10.07 0.69
CA ARG A 112 -6.94 10.54 1.87
C ARG A 112 -5.97 11.12 2.88
N VAL A 113 -6.20 12.39 3.22
CA VAL A 113 -5.56 13.06 4.34
C VAL A 113 -6.55 13.17 5.49
N VAL A 114 -6.12 12.82 6.70
CA VAL A 114 -6.88 12.99 7.94
C VAL A 114 -6.11 13.94 8.83
N LEU A 115 -6.77 15.04 9.22
CA LEU A 115 -6.23 16.04 10.14
C LEU A 115 -6.92 15.88 11.50
N ILE A 116 -6.12 15.81 12.58
CA ILE A 116 -6.64 15.86 13.95
C ILE A 116 -6.51 17.29 14.43
N MET A 117 -7.63 17.85 14.90
CA MET A 117 -7.69 19.20 15.45
C MET A 117 -8.11 19.15 16.92
N GLU A 118 -7.29 19.76 17.79
CA GLU A 118 -7.59 19.97 19.21
C GLU A 118 -7.51 21.47 19.49
N ASP A 119 -8.51 22.04 20.16
CA ASP A 119 -8.59 23.46 20.51
C ASP A 119 -8.31 24.44 19.34
N GLY A 120 -8.75 24.06 18.13
CA GLY A 120 -8.58 24.89 16.93
C GLY A 120 -7.17 24.86 16.33
N ILE A 121 -6.33 23.91 16.74
CA ILE A 121 -4.96 23.70 16.24
C ILE A 121 -4.88 22.29 15.66
N VAL A 122 -4.28 22.14 14.47
CA VAL A 122 -3.96 20.83 13.90
C VAL A 122 -2.83 20.20 14.72
N THR A 123 -3.10 19.10 15.40
CA THR A 123 -2.13 18.39 16.27
C THR A 123 -1.48 17.19 15.57
N ALA A 124 -2.13 16.61 14.58
CA ALA A 124 -1.56 15.51 13.79
C ALA A 124 -2.15 15.47 12.37
N SER A 125 -1.40 14.87 11.46
CA SER A 125 -1.86 14.54 10.10
C SER A 125 -1.50 13.09 9.77
N TYR A 126 -2.39 12.42 9.04
CA TYR A 126 -2.19 11.05 8.55
C TYR A 126 -2.59 10.99 7.08
N THR A 127 -1.82 10.28 6.26
CA THR A 127 -2.12 10.08 4.84
C THR A 127 -1.89 8.62 4.45
N ASN A 128 -2.69 8.11 3.52
CA ASN A 128 -2.43 6.84 2.83
C ASN A 128 -1.58 7.02 1.56
N ALA A 129 -1.21 8.25 1.22
CA ALA A 129 -0.48 8.61 0.02
C ALA A 129 0.66 9.60 0.37
N PRO A 130 1.92 9.14 0.46
CA PRO A 130 3.04 9.92 1.01
C PRO A 130 3.50 11.07 0.12
N PHE A 131 3.07 11.10 -1.15
CA PHE A 131 3.35 12.18 -2.09
C PHE A 131 2.40 13.38 -1.94
N ILE A 132 1.36 13.28 -1.12
CA ILE A 132 0.43 14.39 -0.87
C ILE A 132 1.07 15.39 0.09
N GLN A 133 1.14 16.64 -0.33
CA GLN A 133 1.44 17.78 0.53
C GLN A 133 0.15 18.33 1.13
N ALA A 134 0.09 18.44 2.45
CA ALA A 134 -1.03 19.03 3.18
C ALA A 134 -0.62 20.40 3.71
N GLU A 135 -1.32 21.45 3.27
CA GLU A 135 -1.12 22.81 3.75
C GLU A 135 -2.34 23.28 4.54
N VAL A 136 -2.09 23.90 5.69
CA VAL A 136 -3.14 24.36 6.60
C VAL A 136 -2.94 25.86 6.85
N ILE A 137 -3.88 26.67 6.38
CA ILE A 137 -3.91 28.11 6.63
C ILE A 137 -4.92 28.37 7.75
N LYS A 138 -4.44 28.84 8.91
CA LYS A 138 -5.30 29.26 10.02
C LYS A 138 -5.69 30.71 9.82
N LEU A 139 -7.00 30.96 9.71
CA LEU A 139 -7.59 32.31 9.71
C LEU A 139 -8.36 32.51 11.01
N ASP A 140 -8.03 33.58 11.72
CA ASP A 140 -8.64 33.96 12.99
C ASP A 140 -9.45 35.24 12.83
N LYS A 141 -10.75 35.19 13.10
CA LYS A 141 -11.66 36.34 12.94
C LYS A 141 -11.38 37.47 13.92
N GLU A 142 -10.68 37.21 15.02
CA GLU A 142 -10.33 38.22 16.02
C GLU A 142 -9.05 38.98 15.66
N TYR A 143 -8.16 38.36 14.88
CA TYR A 143 -6.85 38.91 14.55
C TYR A 143 -6.68 39.30 13.08
N ASP A 144 -7.38 38.62 12.17
CA ASP A 144 -7.31 38.88 10.72
C ASP A 144 -8.48 39.76 10.27
N SER A 145 -8.15 40.80 9.52
CA SER A 145 -9.14 41.68 8.90
C SER A 145 -9.95 40.94 7.82
N GLY A 146 -11.13 41.47 7.49
CA GLY A 146 -11.94 40.92 6.40
C GLY A 146 -11.19 40.92 5.06
N GLU A 147 -10.40 41.96 4.79
CA GLU A 147 -9.61 42.08 3.56
C GLU A 147 -8.50 41.03 3.48
N GLU A 148 -7.79 40.76 4.59
CA GLU A 148 -6.75 39.72 4.65
C GLU A 148 -7.33 38.31 4.43
N ARG A 149 -8.51 38.03 5.01
CA ARG A 149 -9.20 36.75 4.83
C ARG A 149 -9.66 36.54 3.39
N GLU A 150 -10.26 37.55 2.76
CA GLU A 150 -10.68 37.49 1.36
C GLU A 150 -9.48 37.36 0.41
N ALA A 151 -8.35 38.01 0.72
CA ALA A 151 -7.13 37.87 -0.08
C ALA A 151 -6.59 36.44 -0.10
N VAL A 152 -6.72 35.68 1.01
CA VAL A 152 -6.32 34.26 1.06
C VAL A 152 -7.19 33.41 0.16
N TYR A 153 -8.53 33.53 0.25
CA TYR A 153 -9.43 32.79 -0.64
C TYR A 153 -9.19 33.17 -2.12
N GLY A 154 -9.05 34.45 -2.41
CA GLY A 154 -8.75 34.93 -3.75
C GLY A 154 -7.43 34.37 -4.29
N ALA A 155 -6.38 34.26 -3.47
CA ALA A 155 -5.13 33.66 -3.90
C ALA A 155 -5.27 32.16 -4.24
N LEU A 156 -6.01 31.39 -3.43
CA LEU A 156 -6.23 29.96 -3.65
C LEU A 156 -7.12 29.68 -4.87
N GLU A 157 -8.13 30.50 -5.13
CA GLU A 157 -8.98 30.37 -6.32
C GLU A 157 -8.24 30.63 -7.64
N HIS A 158 -7.22 31.49 -7.62
CA HIS A 158 -6.43 31.83 -8.80
C HIS A 158 -5.19 30.95 -8.98
N ASP A 159 -4.93 30.03 -8.05
CA ASP A 159 -3.81 29.09 -8.15
C ASP A 159 -4.15 27.98 -9.17
N PRO A 160 -3.40 27.86 -10.28
CA PRO A 160 -3.67 26.87 -11.32
C PRO A 160 -3.36 25.43 -10.89
N GLU A 161 -2.63 25.23 -9.80
CA GLU A 161 -2.29 23.91 -9.25
C GLU A 161 -3.34 23.40 -8.26
N LEU A 162 -4.26 24.26 -7.82
CA LEU A 162 -5.28 23.94 -6.85
C LEU A 162 -6.67 23.81 -7.50
N THR A 163 -7.51 22.98 -6.91
CA THR A 163 -8.91 22.84 -7.30
C THR A 163 -9.74 22.65 -6.04
N GLU A 164 -10.90 23.31 -5.98
CA GLU A 164 -11.81 23.19 -4.85
C GLU A 164 -12.30 21.73 -4.72
N CYS A 165 -12.26 21.20 -3.51
CA CYS A 165 -12.71 19.84 -3.20
C CYS A 165 -13.64 19.83 -1.98
N GLU A 166 -14.50 18.81 -1.92
CA GLU A 166 -15.38 18.62 -0.77
C GLU A 166 -14.58 18.27 0.50
N CYS A 167 -14.92 18.91 1.62
CA CYS A 167 -14.31 18.66 2.92
C CYS A 167 -15.30 17.99 3.86
N HIS A 168 -14.96 16.79 4.34
CA HIS A 168 -15.76 16.05 5.32
C HIS A 168 -15.25 16.32 6.73
N ILE A 169 -16.06 16.98 7.55
CA ILE A 169 -15.70 17.30 8.93
C ILE A 169 -16.50 16.43 9.89
N THR A 170 -15.79 15.70 10.76
CA THR A 170 -16.40 14.81 11.76
C THR A 170 -16.16 15.35 13.16
N TRP A 171 -17.23 15.45 13.97
CA TRP A 171 -17.15 15.74 15.40
C TRP A 171 -17.54 14.52 16.22
N PRO A 172 -16.56 13.75 16.74
CA PRO A 172 -16.85 12.60 17.60
C PRO A 172 -17.74 13.00 18.78
N GLY A 173 -18.85 12.28 18.98
CA GLY A 173 -19.81 12.55 20.07
C GLY A 173 -20.94 13.54 19.75
N ARG A 174 -20.98 14.12 18.54
CA ARG A 174 -22.11 14.94 18.02
C ARG A 174 -22.83 14.32 16.83
N GLU A 175 -22.82 13.00 16.71
CA GLU A 175 -23.35 12.26 15.53
C GLU A 175 -24.88 12.38 15.29
N LYS A 176 -25.60 13.23 16.03
CA LYS A 176 -27.03 13.48 15.85
C LYS A 176 -27.36 14.96 15.85
N GLU A 177 -26.96 15.66 14.80
CA GLU A 177 -27.59 16.93 14.39
C GLU A 177 -27.26 17.22 12.91
N ALA A 178 -27.48 16.23 12.05
CA ALA A 178 -27.62 16.47 10.61
C ALA A 178 -29.12 16.44 10.30
N ALA A 179 -29.70 17.64 10.21
CA ALA A 179 -30.96 17.90 9.52
C ALA A 179 -30.64 18.59 8.19
#